data_AF-A0A4Y9F502-F1
#
_entry.id   AF-A0A4Y9F502-F1
#
_cell.length_a   1.000
_cell.length_b   1.000
_cell.length_c   1.000
_cell.angle_alpha   90.00
_cell.angle_beta   90.00
_cell.angle_gamma   90.00
#
_symmetry.space_group_name_H-M   'P 1'
#
loop_
_entity.id
_entity.type
_entity.pdbx_description
1 polymer ?
#
loop_
_entity_poly.entity_id
_entity_poly.type
_entity_poly.pdbx_seq_one_letter_code
_entity_poly.pdbx_strand_id
1 'polypeptide(L)'
;MTRKSSKVSEARKKAELAAQKIQEKQAKLLSLAEEYFSVTAATGIDDLEAKIAEHQAQIQTLQQKIQDAHTETQNKQSLAVQKMKAEGISNSEIAERLALSSSEVSSLLKIAKELIEVATSKTESVAQDADQEQTD
;
A
#
# COMPACT_ATOMS: atom_id res chain seq x y z
N MET A 1 31.48 80.03 1.90
CA MET A 1 31.37 78.62 2.32
C MET A 1 30.01 78.05 1.88
N THR A 2 29.89 77.33 0.76
CA THR A 2 28.57 76.81 0.29
C THR A 2 28.62 75.50 -0.50
N ARG A 3 29.78 74.81 -0.59
CA ARG A 3 29.92 73.57 -1.39
C ARG A 3 29.66 72.27 -0.63
N LYS A 4 29.57 72.29 0.70
CA LYS A 4 29.34 71.08 1.53
C LYS A 4 27.84 70.73 1.65
N SER A 5 26.96 71.72 1.69
CA SER A 5 25.51 71.53 1.83
C SER A 5 24.86 70.88 0.59
N SER A 6 25.28 71.28 -0.62
CA SER A 6 24.74 70.72 -1.87
C SER A 6 25.08 69.23 -2.04
N LYS A 7 26.31 68.81 -1.72
CA LYS A 7 26.73 67.40 -1.78
C LYS A 7 25.99 66.51 -0.79
N VAL A 8 25.69 67.02 0.41
CA VAL A 8 24.90 66.29 1.42
C VAL A 8 23.45 66.13 0.95
N SER A 9 22.87 67.17 0.35
CA SER A 9 21.53 67.11 -0.26
C SER A 9 21.45 66.11 -1.43
N GLU A 10 22.45 66.11 -2.32
CA GLU A 10 22.54 65.13 -3.42
C GLU A 10 22.72 63.69 -2.93
N ALA A 11 23.59 63.48 -1.93
CA ALA A 11 23.79 62.17 -1.31
C ALA A 11 22.50 61.66 -0.65
N ARG A 12 21.76 62.54 0.04
CA ARG A 12 20.46 62.22 0.63
C ARG A 12 19.43 61.86 -0.44
N LYS A 13 19.31 62.66 -1.50
CA LYS A 13 18.40 62.37 -2.62
C LYS A 13 18.73 61.04 -3.31
N LYS A 14 20.02 60.73 -3.47
CA LYS A 14 20.47 59.44 -4.01
C LYS A 14 20.14 58.26 -3.08
N ALA A 15 20.29 58.45 -1.77
CA ALA A 15 19.92 57.44 -0.77
C ALA A 15 18.40 57.20 -0.74
N GLU A 16 17.58 58.25 -0.84
CA GLU A 16 16.11 58.15 -0.91
C GLU A 16 15.67 57.40 -2.18
N LEU A 17 16.23 57.71 -3.34
CA LEU A 17 15.96 56.98 -4.59
C LEU A 17 16.42 55.52 -4.52
N ALA A 18 17.54 55.23 -3.86
CA ALA A 18 18.01 53.87 -3.68
C ALA A 18 17.08 53.09 -2.72
N ALA A 19 16.63 53.72 -1.63
CA ALA A 19 15.67 53.14 -0.70
C ALA A 19 14.34 52.81 -1.38
N GLN A 20 13.81 53.73 -2.20
CA GLN A 20 12.59 53.48 -3.00
C GLN A 20 12.76 52.28 -3.93
N LYS A 21 13.89 52.18 -4.64
CA LYS A 21 14.16 51.02 -5.51
C LYS A 21 14.27 49.69 -4.75
N ILE A 22 14.81 49.71 -3.54
CA ILE A 22 14.87 48.51 -2.68
C ILE A 22 13.46 48.14 -2.23
N GLN A 23 12.66 49.11 -1.80
CA GLN A 23 11.28 48.90 -1.38
C GLN A 23 10.42 48.33 -2.51
N GLU A 24 10.53 48.87 -3.73
CA GLU A 24 9.85 48.35 -4.92
C GLU A 24 10.27 46.90 -5.23
N LYS A 25 11.57 46.59 -5.10
CA LYS A 25 12.06 45.22 -5.28
C LYS A 25 11.51 44.27 -4.22
N GLN A 26 11.50 44.70 -2.95
CA GLN A 26 10.94 43.91 -1.86
C GLN A 26 9.44 43.66 -2.06
N ALA A 27 8.68 44.67 -2.47
CA ALA A 27 7.26 44.50 -2.77
C ALA A 27 7.03 43.48 -3.90
N LYS A 28 7.83 43.54 -4.97
CA LYS A 28 7.77 42.54 -6.06
C LYS A 28 8.12 41.13 -5.59
N LEU A 29 9.12 40.99 -4.73
CA LEU A 29 9.50 39.68 -4.18
C LEU A 29 8.41 39.10 -3.28
N LEU A 30 7.74 39.94 -2.48
CA LEU A 30 6.61 39.51 -1.66
C LEU A 30 5.44 39.04 -2.53
N SER A 31 5.09 39.80 -3.58
CA SER A 31 4.04 39.40 -4.55
C SER A 31 4.36 38.05 -5.22
N LEU A 32 5.61 37.86 -5.67
CA LEU A 32 6.04 36.60 -6.28
C LEU A 32 6.00 35.42 -5.29
N ALA A 33 6.31 35.67 -4.01
CA ALA A 33 6.23 34.64 -2.98
C ALA A 33 4.77 34.23 -2.71
N GLU A 34 3.85 35.20 -2.65
CA GLU A 34 2.41 34.92 -2.51
C GLU A 34 1.88 34.11 -3.70
N GLU A 35 2.27 34.49 -4.92
CA GLU A 35 1.95 33.72 -6.13
C GLU A 35 2.46 32.28 -6.01
N TYR A 36 3.72 32.08 -5.66
CA TYR A 36 4.33 30.75 -5.51
C TYR A 36 3.52 29.84 -4.56
N PHE A 37 3.18 30.33 -3.36
CA PHE A 37 2.41 29.53 -2.41
C PHE A 37 0.96 29.31 -2.88
N SER A 38 0.36 30.30 -3.55
CA SER A 38 -1.00 30.15 -4.08
C SER A 38 -1.10 29.09 -5.19
N VAL A 39 -0.03 28.84 -5.96
CA VAL A 39 -0.02 27.80 -7.00
C VAL A 39 -0.29 26.43 -6.40
N THR A 40 0.37 26.07 -5.29
CA THR A 40 0.18 24.76 -4.64
C THR A 40 -1.25 24.56 -4.15
N ALA A 41 -1.84 25.60 -3.56
CA ALA A 41 -3.23 25.60 -3.12
C ALA A 41 -4.23 25.56 -4.30
N ALA A 42 -3.92 26.24 -5.41
CA ALA A 42 -4.79 26.31 -6.57
C ALA A 42 -4.75 25.05 -7.44
N THR A 43 -3.60 24.37 -7.52
CA THR A 43 -3.46 23.13 -8.29
C THR A 43 -4.05 21.92 -7.57
N GLY A 44 -4.21 21.99 -6.25
CA GLY A 44 -4.72 20.88 -5.45
C GLY A 44 -3.81 19.66 -5.50
N ILE A 45 -2.50 19.86 -5.69
CA ILE A 45 -1.53 18.78 -5.83
C ILE A 45 -1.48 17.90 -4.57
N ASP A 46 -1.55 18.51 -3.39
CA ASP A 46 -1.56 17.79 -2.11
C ASP A 46 -2.78 16.86 -1.98
N ASP A 47 -3.95 17.30 -2.45
CA ASP A 47 -5.18 16.48 -2.45
C ASP A 47 -5.04 15.28 -3.41
N LEU A 48 -4.38 15.47 -4.55
CA LEU A 48 -4.11 14.39 -5.49
C LEU A 48 -3.09 13.40 -4.93
N GLU A 49 -2.03 13.88 -4.29
CA GLU A 49 -1.04 13.03 -3.61
C GLU A 49 -1.69 12.21 -2.48
N ALA A 50 -2.55 12.84 -1.68
CA ALA A 50 -3.32 12.15 -0.63
C ALA A 50 -4.24 11.07 -1.21
N LYS A 51 -4.97 11.36 -2.29
CA LYS A 51 -5.82 10.37 -2.98
C LYS A 51 -5.00 9.23 -3.59
N ILE A 52 -3.82 9.52 -4.15
CA ILE A 52 -2.91 8.49 -4.66
C ILE A 52 -2.48 7.55 -3.53
N ALA A 53 -2.09 8.09 -2.38
CA ALA A 53 -1.70 7.29 -1.22
C ALA A 53 -2.86 6.42 -0.71
N GLU A 54 -4.08 6.97 -0.65
CA GLU A 54 -5.28 6.23 -0.26
C GLU A 54 -5.57 5.07 -1.23
N HIS A 55 -5.56 5.34 -2.54
CA HIS A 55 -5.81 4.31 -3.55
C HIS A 55 -4.71 3.24 -3.57
N GLN A 56 -3.45 3.59 -3.31
CA GLN A 56 -2.37 2.61 -3.15
C GLN A 56 -2.63 1.67 -1.97
N ALA A 57 -3.06 2.19 -0.83
CA ALA A 57 -3.41 1.37 0.33
C ALA A 57 -4.62 0.44 0.04
N GLN A 58 -5.63 0.94 -0.69
CA GLN A 58 -6.77 0.15 -1.14
C GLN A 58 -6.35 -0.99 -2.08
N ILE A 59 -5.45 -0.71 -3.04
CA ILE A 59 -4.92 -1.71 -3.96
C ILE A 59 -4.17 -2.81 -3.21
N GLN A 60 -3.30 -2.46 -2.26
CA GLN A 60 -2.58 -3.44 -1.44
C GLN A 60 -3.54 -4.32 -0.65
N THR A 61 -4.59 -3.74 -0.08
CA THR A 61 -5.63 -4.48 0.64
C THR A 61 -6.36 -5.47 -0.27
N LEU A 62 -6.72 -5.05 -1.49
CA LEU A 62 -7.39 -5.92 -2.46
C LEU A 62 -6.47 -7.03 -2.95
N GLN A 63 -5.18 -6.74 -3.16
CA GLN A 63 -4.19 -7.75 -3.52
C GLN A 63 -4.06 -8.82 -2.44
N GLN A 64 -4.04 -8.43 -1.16
CA GLN A 64 -4.03 -9.40 -0.06
C GLN A 64 -5.30 -10.26 -0.07
N LYS A 65 -6.48 -9.65 -0.22
CA LYS A 65 -7.75 -10.38 -0.30
C LYS A 65 -7.78 -11.38 -1.46
N ILE A 66 -7.18 -11.03 -2.61
CA ILE A 66 -7.07 -11.95 -3.75
C ILE A 66 -6.17 -13.14 -3.40
N GLN A 67 -5.03 -12.91 -2.74
CA GLN A 67 -4.14 -13.99 -2.30
C GLN A 67 -4.87 -14.93 -1.33
N ASP A 68 -5.52 -14.36 -0.31
CA ASP A 68 -6.28 -15.13 0.68
C ASP A 68 -7.40 -15.95 0.02
N ALA A 69 -8.17 -15.33 -0.89
CA ALA A 69 -9.24 -15.99 -1.62
C ALA A 69 -8.73 -17.08 -2.58
N HIS A 70 -7.56 -16.88 -3.19
CA HIS A 70 -6.92 -17.89 -4.04
C HIS A 70 -6.52 -19.12 -3.21
N THR A 71 -5.86 -18.90 -2.06
CA THR A 71 -5.50 -19.98 -1.13
C THR A 71 -6.74 -20.69 -0.60
N GLU A 72 -7.78 -19.96 -0.19
CA GLU A 72 -9.03 -20.55 0.28
C GLU A 72 -9.71 -21.39 -0.80
N THR A 73 -9.77 -20.88 -2.03
CA THR A 73 -10.34 -21.59 -3.17
C THR A 73 -9.57 -22.87 -3.46
N GLN A 74 -8.24 -22.80 -3.51
CA GLN A 74 -7.38 -23.95 -3.74
C GLN A 74 -7.53 -25.00 -2.65
N ASN A 75 -7.64 -24.59 -1.38
CA ASN A 75 -7.88 -25.48 -0.25
C ASN A 75 -9.27 -26.14 -0.32
N LYS A 76 -10.31 -25.40 -0.70
CA LYS A 76 -11.66 -25.97 -0.85
C LYS A 76 -11.74 -26.95 -2.03
N GLN A 77 -11.13 -26.61 -3.16
CA GLN A 77 -11.05 -27.48 -4.33
C GLN A 77 -10.25 -28.75 -4.06
N SER A 78 -9.11 -28.64 -3.36
CA SER A 78 -8.27 -29.78 -3.01
C SER A 78 -9.03 -30.78 -2.13
N LEU A 79 -9.75 -30.30 -1.12
CA LEU A 79 -10.61 -31.13 -0.27
C LEU A 79 -11.74 -31.80 -1.07
N ALA A 80 -12.34 -31.11 -2.04
CA ALA A 80 -13.38 -31.70 -2.90
C ALA A 80 -12.82 -32.83 -3.77
N VAL A 81 -11.64 -32.62 -4.39
CA VAL A 81 -10.94 -33.65 -5.18
C VAL A 81 -10.55 -34.84 -4.29
N GLN A 82 -10.09 -34.60 -3.06
CA GLN A 82 -9.79 -35.67 -2.11
C GLN A 82 -11.03 -36.48 -1.72
N LYS A 83 -12.20 -35.84 -1.56
CA LYS A 83 -13.46 -36.56 -1.33
C LYS A 83 -13.86 -37.42 -2.52
N MET A 84 -13.76 -36.90 -3.75
CA MET A 84 -13.99 -37.71 -4.96
C MET A 84 -13.06 -38.93 -5.01
N LYS A 85 -11.80 -38.76 -4.60
CA LYS A 85 -10.84 -39.85 -4.52
C LYS A 85 -11.23 -40.89 -3.46
N ALA A 86 -11.76 -40.46 -2.32
CA ALA A 86 -12.23 -41.33 -1.24
C ALA A 86 -13.46 -42.16 -1.65
N GLU A 87 -14.32 -41.64 -2.54
CA GLU A 87 -15.43 -42.37 -3.16
C GLU A 87 -14.98 -43.41 -4.21
N GLY A 88 -13.67 -43.61 -4.39
CA GLY A 88 -13.11 -44.60 -5.32
C GLY A 88 -12.97 -44.11 -6.77
N ILE A 89 -13.21 -42.83 -7.05
CA ILE A 89 -13.05 -42.26 -8.39
C ILE A 89 -11.54 -42.21 -8.74
N SER A 90 -11.20 -42.69 -9.93
CA SER A 90 -9.81 -42.67 -10.42
C SER A 90 -9.33 -41.26 -10.75
N ASN A 91 -8.02 -41.01 -10.72
CA ASN A 91 -7.48 -39.66 -10.99
C ASN A 91 -7.77 -39.19 -12.43
N SER A 92 -7.75 -40.12 -13.39
CA SER A 92 -8.09 -39.84 -14.79
C SER A 92 -9.57 -39.47 -14.95
N GLU A 93 -10.45 -40.14 -14.22
CA GLU A 93 -11.89 -39.85 -14.24
C GLU A 93 -12.21 -38.53 -13.53
N ILE A 94 -11.52 -38.20 -12.43
CA ILE A 94 -11.62 -36.87 -11.80
C ILE A 94 -11.16 -35.78 -12.77
N ALA A 95 -10.02 -35.99 -13.45
CA ALA A 95 -9.48 -35.05 -14.43
C ALA A 95 -10.49 -34.79 -15.56
N GLU A 96 -11.08 -35.86 -16.11
CA GLU A 96 -12.10 -35.76 -17.15
C GLU A 96 -13.37 -35.04 -16.66
N ARG A 97 -13.91 -35.42 -15.50
CA ARG A 97 -15.14 -34.84 -14.93
C ARG A 97 -15.00 -33.35 -14.60
N LEU A 98 -13.83 -32.91 -14.16
CA LEU A 98 -13.56 -31.53 -13.76
C LEU A 98 -12.90 -30.69 -14.86
N ALA A 99 -12.66 -31.28 -16.04
CA ALA A 99 -11.92 -30.67 -17.14
C ALA A 99 -10.52 -30.15 -16.70
N LEU A 100 -9.84 -30.92 -15.85
CA LEU A 100 -8.51 -30.64 -15.33
C LEU A 100 -7.47 -31.52 -16.01
N SER A 101 -6.22 -31.07 -16.01
CA SER A 101 -5.06 -31.90 -16.34
C SER A 101 -4.74 -32.90 -15.22
N SER A 102 -4.09 -34.01 -15.57
CA SER A 102 -3.59 -34.98 -14.58
C SER A 102 -2.64 -34.34 -13.55
N SER A 103 -1.89 -33.32 -13.96
CA SER A 103 -1.00 -32.53 -13.09
C SER A 103 -1.77 -31.69 -12.08
N GLU A 104 -2.88 -31.06 -12.47
CA GLU A 104 -3.71 -30.26 -11.56
C GLU A 104 -4.43 -31.15 -10.54
N VAL A 105 -4.93 -32.31 -10.95
CA VAL A 105 -5.51 -33.27 -10.01
C VAL A 105 -4.46 -33.75 -9.01
N SER A 106 -3.24 -34.02 -9.47
CA SER A 106 -2.15 -34.47 -8.59
C SER A 106 -1.70 -33.37 -7.62
N SER A 107 -1.62 -32.12 -8.06
CA SER A 107 -1.26 -31.00 -7.19
C SER A 107 -2.34 -30.72 -6.14
N LEU A 108 -3.62 -30.76 -6.53
CA LEU A 108 -4.75 -30.63 -5.60
C LEU A 108 -4.76 -31.75 -4.56
N LEU A 109 -4.52 -33.01 -4.95
CA LEU A 109 -4.41 -34.12 -4.00
C LEU A 109 -3.24 -33.95 -3.03
N LYS A 110 -2.10 -33.42 -3.51
CA LYS A 110 -0.95 -33.13 -2.65
C LYS A 110 -1.29 -32.06 -1.59
N ILE A 111 -1.93 -30.97 -2.00
CA ILE A 111 -2.38 -29.91 -1.10
C ILE A 111 -3.39 -30.46 -0.08
N ALA A 112 -4.35 -31.27 -0.52
CA ALA A 112 -5.32 -31.89 0.38
C ALA A 112 -4.63 -32.78 1.43
N LYS A 113 -3.63 -33.56 1.02
CA LYS A 113 -2.83 -34.38 1.93
C LYS A 113 -2.12 -33.52 2.98
N GLU A 114 -1.45 -32.45 2.56
CA GLU A 114 -0.76 -31.52 3.46
C GLU A 114 -1.75 -30.86 4.45
N LEU A 115 -2.93 -30.43 3.98
CA LEU A 115 -3.97 -29.87 4.85
C LEU A 115 -4.49 -30.88 5.89
N ILE A 116 -4.66 -32.15 5.49
CA ILE A 116 -5.10 -33.21 6.40
C ILE A 116 -4.00 -33.50 7.44
N GLU A 117 -2.73 -33.57 7.03
CA GLU A 117 -1.59 -33.81 7.93
C GLU A 117 -1.39 -32.69 8.96
N VAL A 118 -1.59 -31.43 8.54
CA VAL A 118 -1.61 -30.27 9.45
C VAL A 118 -2.80 -30.35 10.42
N ALA A 119 -3.98 -30.79 9.96
CA ALA A 119 -5.13 -30.96 10.83
C ALA A 119 -4.90 -32.08 11.86
N THR A 120 -4.36 -33.24 11.46
CA THR A 120 -4.13 -34.37 12.37
C THR A 120 -3.06 -34.05 13.43
N SER A 121 -1.96 -33.41 13.03
CA SER A 121 -0.89 -33.00 13.97
C SER A 121 -1.34 -31.94 14.98
N LYS A 122 -2.22 -31.01 14.58
CA LYS A 122 -2.83 -30.02 15.49
C LYS A 122 -3.80 -30.66 16.49
N THR A 123 -4.37 -31.82 16.18
CA THR A 123 -5.31 -32.51 17.07
C THR A 123 -4.58 -33.34 18.12
N GLU A 124 -3.39 -33.86 17.80
CA GLU A 124 -2.54 -34.61 18.73
C GLU A 124 -1.86 -33.73 19.79
N SER A 125 -1.52 -32.46 19.49
CA SER A 125 -0.90 -31.56 20.48
C SER A 125 -1.86 -31.04 21.54
N VAL A 126 -3.16 -30.90 21.22
CA VAL A 126 -4.18 -30.46 22.20
C VAL A 126 -4.54 -31.58 23.18
N ALA A 127 -4.38 -32.84 22.79
CA ALA A 127 -4.63 -33.98 23.67
C ALA A 127 -3.55 -34.19 24.75
N GLN A 128 -2.36 -33.59 24.60
CA GLN A 128 -1.26 -33.72 25.57
C GLN A 128 -1.26 -32.63 26.67
N ASP A 129 -1.94 -31.50 26.45
CA ASP A 129 -2.06 -30.42 27.45
C ASP A 129 -3.21 -30.63 28.45
N ALA A 130 -4.17 -31.51 28.14
CA ALA A 130 -5.33 -31.75 29.00
C ALA A 130 -5.10 -32.76 30.14
N ASP A 131 -3.95 -33.46 30.17
CA ASP A 131 -3.64 -34.53 31.13
C ASP A 131 -2.65 -34.08 32.23
N GLN A 132 -2.25 -32.80 32.27
CA GLN A 132 -1.32 -32.26 33.28
C GLN A 132 -1.97 -31.44 34.41
N GLU A 133 -3.30 -31.27 34.42
CA GLU A 133 -3.99 -30.45 35.43
C GLU A 133 -4.77 -31.28 36.50
N GLN A 134 -4.35 -32.51 36.77
CA GLN A 134 -4.87 -33.34 37.87
C GLN A 134 -3.78 -34.07 38.66
N THR A 135 -2.74 -33.36 39.08
CA THR A 135 -1.93 -33.80 40.24
C THR A 135 -1.42 -32.58 41.00
N ASP A 136 -2.25 -32.06 41.92
CA ASP A 136 -1.81 -31.34 43.12
C ASP A 136 -2.78 -31.65 44.27
#